data_AF-A0A942V7G0-F1
#
_entry.id   AF-A0A942V7G0-F1
#
_cell.length_a   1.000
_cell.length_b   1.000
_cell.length_c   1.000
_cell.angle_alpha   90.00
_cell.angle_beta   90.00
_cell.angle_gamma   90.00
#
_symmetry.space_group_name_H-M   'P 1'
#
loop_
_entity.id
_entity.type
_entity.pdbx_description
1 polymer ?
#
loop_
_entity_poly.entity_id
_entity_poly.type
_entity_poly.pdbx_seq_one_letter_code
_entity_poly.pdbx_strand_id
1 'polypeptide(L)'
;CTYGCAGYNSCDRCTSCKSNPDCDVSDKSCTYGCASYNSCSKCTSCKSNPDCSATAVSCDYGCASTNSCGICTSCSGNPDCDVTDKSCDYGCAATNSCGKCTSCKSCTPSANETGCTYGTESCSDGCGGTRLCCKGHTHSYSCPSGYQSSSCSSSQVQTGTTSKVCSCGAASGTCYSCRAKTCSDDPCMNGCYTNIGCTYGCKTTNSCGGCEVCYTYEEDTCIGLTGSPDCEQINGYLCTGTVMTCGGKKCCCPTGQCYDNRGYNMCDCALDGGMM
;
A
#
# COMPACT_ATOMS: atom_id res chain seq x y z
N CYS A 1 -96.33 -41.44 -54.79
CA CYS A 1 -95.36 -40.32 -54.82
C CYS A 1 -95.08 -39.88 -53.40
N THR A 2 -93.81 -39.82 -52.98
CA THR A 2 -93.40 -39.50 -51.60
C THR A 2 -93.74 -38.06 -51.19
N TYR A 3 -93.61 -37.09 -52.12
CA TYR A 3 -93.86 -35.66 -51.87
C TYR A 3 -95.22 -35.17 -52.41
N GLY A 4 -96.15 -36.10 -52.64
CA GLY A 4 -97.45 -35.82 -53.25
C GLY A 4 -97.43 -35.86 -54.79
N CYS A 5 -98.60 -35.68 -55.37
CA CYS A 5 -98.81 -35.83 -56.80
C CYS A 5 -98.83 -34.47 -57.51
N ALA A 6 -98.18 -34.37 -58.67
CA ALA A 6 -98.14 -33.17 -59.50
C ALA A 6 -99.21 -33.19 -60.61
N GLY A 7 -99.69 -34.37 -61.02
CA GLY A 7 -100.72 -34.53 -62.05
C GLY A 7 -101.50 -35.83 -61.89
N TYR A 8 -102.80 -35.77 -62.18
CA TYR A 8 -103.73 -36.90 -62.10
C TYR A 8 -104.35 -37.17 -63.47
N ASN A 9 -104.67 -38.43 -63.78
CA ASN A 9 -105.45 -38.78 -64.96
C ASN A 9 -106.96 -38.68 -64.71
N SER A 10 -107.78 -38.96 -65.74
CA SER A 10 -109.24 -38.93 -65.68
C SER A 10 -109.89 -39.95 -64.73
N CYS A 11 -109.09 -40.82 -64.09
CA CYS A 11 -109.52 -41.78 -63.08
C CYS A 11 -108.95 -41.43 -61.68
N ASP A 12 -108.54 -40.18 -61.46
CA ASP A 12 -107.92 -39.67 -60.23
C ASP A 12 -106.67 -40.44 -59.77
N ARG A 13 -105.99 -41.11 -60.71
CA ARG A 13 -104.73 -41.80 -60.42
C ARG A 13 -103.56 -40.87 -60.68
N CYS A 14 -102.64 -40.83 -59.72
CA CYS A 14 -101.43 -40.02 -59.83
C CYS A 14 -100.54 -40.49 -60.98
N THR A 15 -100.25 -39.61 -61.95
CA THR A 15 -99.43 -39.91 -63.13
C THR A 15 -98.05 -39.27 -63.07
N SER A 16 -97.85 -38.23 -62.25
CA SER A 16 -96.53 -37.61 -62.02
C SER A 16 -96.36 -37.19 -60.56
N CYS A 17 -95.15 -37.33 -60.03
CA CYS A 17 -94.84 -36.98 -58.65
C CYS A 17 -94.33 -35.53 -58.56
N LYS A 18 -94.67 -34.83 -57.48
CA LYS A 18 -93.96 -33.60 -57.12
C LYS A 18 -92.49 -33.94 -56.85
N SER A 19 -91.58 -33.09 -57.33
CA SER A 19 -90.16 -33.17 -57.01
C SER A 19 -89.95 -32.93 -55.51
N ASN A 20 -88.84 -33.44 -54.97
CA ASN A 20 -88.46 -33.15 -53.60
C ASN A 20 -88.30 -31.62 -53.45
N PRO A 21 -89.10 -30.94 -52.60
CA PRO A 21 -89.00 -29.49 -52.42
C PRO A 21 -87.61 -29.05 -51.94
N ASP A 22 -86.86 -29.93 -51.26
CA ASP A 22 -85.47 -29.67 -50.86
C ASP A 22 -84.51 -29.56 -52.07
N CYS A 23 -84.90 -30.07 -53.24
CA CYS A 23 -84.10 -29.99 -54.46
C CYS A 23 -84.36 -28.70 -55.25
N ASP A 24 -85.44 -27.97 -54.93
CA ASP A 24 -85.85 -26.72 -55.59
C ASP A 24 -85.33 -25.47 -54.84
N VAL A 25 -84.14 -25.62 -54.24
CA VAL A 25 -83.41 -24.52 -53.59
C VAL A 25 -82.05 -24.38 -54.23
N SER A 26 -81.58 -23.14 -54.37
CA SER A 26 -80.24 -22.86 -54.86
C SER A 26 -79.18 -23.18 -53.80
N ASP A 27 -78.03 -23.67 -54.26
CA ASP A 27 -76.90 -23.98 -53.39
C ASP A 27 -76.30 -22.68 -52.81
N LYS A 28 -76.08 -22.63 -51.49
CA LYS A 28 -75.38 -21.49 -50.90
C LYS A 28 -73.89 -21.56 -51.25
N SER A 29 -73.40 -20.51 -51.93
CA SER A 29 -71.97 -20.34 -52.16
C SER A 29 -71.27 -19.90 -50.88
N CYS A 30 -70.36 -20.74 -50.38
CA CYS A 30 -69.65 -20.52 -49.13
C CYS A 30 -68.13 -20.46 -49.37
N THR A 31 -67.51 -19.32 -49.05
CA THR A 31 -66.05 -19.10 -49.23
C THR A 31 -65.20 -20.12 -48.47
N TYR A 32 -65.61 -20.52 -47.27
CA TYR A 32 -64.89 -21.48 -46.41
C TYR A 32 -65.49 -22.90 -46.46
N GLY A 33 -66.30 -23.18 -47.47
CA GLY A 33 -66.99 -24.45 -47.66
C GLY A 33 -68.29 -24.59 -46.85
N CYS A 34 -68.99 -25.67 -47.11
CA CYS A 34 -70.32 -25.93 -46.55
C CYS A 34 -70.23 -26.64 -45.19
N ALA A 35 -71.06 -26.23 -44.24
CA ALA A 35 -71.18 -26.85 -42.93
C ALA A 35 -72.31 -27.90 -42.87
N SER A 36 -73.39 -27.70 -43.63
CA SER A 36 -74.52 -28.64 -43.67
C SER A 36 -75.13 -28.76 -45.06
N TYR A 37 -75.50 -29.99 -45.44
CA TYR A 37 -76.17 -30.29 -46.70
C TYR A 37 -77.59 -30.82 -46.44
N ASN A 38 -78.53 -30.54 -47.34
CA ASN A 38 -79.87 -31.13 -47.29
C ASN A 38 -79.95 -32.51 -47.96
N SER A 39 -81.15 -33.08 -48.04
CA SER A 39 -81.43 -34.39 -48.64
C SER A 39 -81.08 -34.50 -50.13
N CYS A 40 -80.91 -33.38 -50.83
CA CYS A 40 -80.51 -33.27 -52.23
C CYS A 40 -79.04 -32.82 -52.40
N SER A 41 -78.23 -32.91 -51.34
CA SER A 41 -76.83 -32.48 -51.31
C SER A 41 -76.61 -31.00 -51.61
N LYS A 42 -77.63 -30.15 -51.41
CA LYS A 42 -77.50 -28.69 -51.53
C LYS A 42 -76.97 -28.09 -50.24
N CYS A 43 -76.03 -27.15 -50.35
CA CYS A 43 -75.49 -26.46 -49.18
C CYS A 43 -76.52 -25.53 -48.53
N THR A 44 -76.83 -25.77 -47.24
CA THR A 44 -77.83 -24.98 -46.49
C THR A 44 -77.19 -24.00 -45.50
N SER A 45 -75.95 -24.24 -45.08
CA SER A 45 -75.19 -23.34 -44.21
C SER A 45 -73.69 -23.39 -44.50
N CYS A 46 -73.01 -22.25 -44.28
CA CYS A 46 -71.58 -22.11 -44.51
C CYS A 46 -70.77 -22.36 -43.24
N LYS A 47 -69.55 -22.89 -43.39
CA LYS A 47 -68.57 -22.89 -42.31
C LYS A 47 -68.18 -21.44 -41.98
N SER A 48 -68.01 -21.16 -40.70
CA SER A 48 -67.46 -19.89 -40.23
C SER A 48 -66.01 -19.75 -40.67
N ASN A 49 -65.54 -18.51 -40.80
CA ASN A 49 -64.14 -18.23 -41.11
C ASN A 49 -63.24 -18.83 -40.01
N PRO A 50 -62.33 -19.77 -40.33
CA PRO A 50 -61.48 -20.42 -39.34
C PRO A 50 -60.59 -19.43 -38.59
N ASP A 51 -60.21 -18.31 -39.23
CA ASP A 51 -59.39 -17.24 -38.63
C ASP A 51 -60.06 -16.61 -37.40
N CYS A 52 -61.38 -16.62 -37.33
CA CYS A 52 -62.15 -16.00 -36.23
C CYS A 52 -62.16 -16.87 -34.96
N SER A 53 -61.66 -18.11 -35.04
CA SER A 53 -61.56 -19.02 -33.90
C SER A 53 -60.17 -19.05 -33.27
N ALA A 54 -59.22 -18.28 -33.83
CA ALA A 54 -57.86 -18.20 -33.33
C ALA A 54 -57.80 -17.43 -32.00
N THR A 55 -56.92 -17.84 -31.09
CA THR A 55 -56.65 -17.08 -29.87
C THR A 55 -55.74 -15.89 -30.21
N ALA A 56 -56.09 -14.70 -29.73
CA ALA A 56 -55.27 -13.52 -29.92
C ALA A 56 -53.90 -13.67 -29.26
N VAL A 57 -52.85 -13.22 -29.95
CA VAL A 57 -51.54 -13.03 -29.32
C VAL A 57 -51.66 -11.93 -28.26
N SER A 58 -51.20 -12.22 -27.05
CA SER A 58 -51.15 -11.24 -25.96
C SER A 58 -49.88 -10.41 -26.09
N CYS A 59 -50.05 -9.09 -26.14
CA CYS A 59 -48.98 -8.15 -26.41
C CYS A 59 -48.96 -7.04 -25.36
N ASP A 60 -47.82 -6.84 -24.71
CA ASP A 60 -47.65 -5.81 -23.68
C ASP A 60 -47.71 -4.39 -24.24
N TYR A 61 -47.24 -4.21 -25.49
CA TYR A 61 -47.15 -2.91 -26.18
C TYR A 61 -48.19 -2.74 -27.29
N GLY A 62 -49.24 -3.57 -27.27
CA GLY A 62 -50.32 -3.54 -28.25
C GLY A 62 -50.04 -4.36 -29.51
N CYS A 63 -51.04 -4.37 -30.40
CA CYS A 63 -51.06 -5.22 -31.58
C CYS A 63 -50.51 -4.49 -32.82
N ALA A 64 -49.58 -5.12 -33.53
CA ALA A 64 -49.03 -4.59 -34.78
C ALA A 64 -49.87 -4.98 -36.00
N SER A 65 -50.39 -6.22 -36.03
CA SER A 65 -51.16 -6.75 -37.16
C SER A 65 -52.32 -7.61 -36.70
N THR A 66 -53.43 -7.54 -37.41
CA THR A 66 -54.62 -8.36 -37.17
C THR A 66 -54.96 -9.24 -38.36
N ASN A 67 -55.59 -10.39 -38.13
CA ASN A 67 -56.14 -11.21 -39.21
C ASN A 67 -57.47 -10.64 -39.75
N SER A 68 -58.09 -11.37 -40.68
CA SER A 68 -59.36 -11.01 -41.33
C SER A 68 -60.54 -10.81 -40.37
N CYS A 69 -60.44 -11.30 -39.13
CA CYS A 69 -61.45 -11.20 -38.08
C CYS A 69 -61.07 -10.18 -36.98
N GLY A 70 -60.00 -9.41 -37.15
CA GLY A 70 -59.53 -8.44 -36.16
C GLY A 70 -58.75 -9.04 -34.99
N ILE A 71 -58.37 -10.32 -35.06
CA ILE A 71 -57.62 -11.00 -34.00
C ILE A 71 -56.14 -10.69 -34.15
N CYS A 72 -55.49 -10.31 -33.05
CA CYS A 72 -54.08 -9.94 -33.05
C CYS A 72 -53.17 -11.12 -33.40
N THR A 73 -52.36 -10.97 -34.44
CA THR A 73 -51.42 -12.01 -34.91
C THR A 73 -49.95 -11.68 -34.64
N SER A 74 -49.63 -10.42 -34.35
CA SER A 74 -48.27 -10.01 -33.97
C SER A 74 -48.28 -8.78 -33.06
N CYS A 75 -47.25 -8.67 -32.21
CA CYS A 75 -47.11 -7.59 -31.26
C CYS A 75 -46.28 -6.43 -31.81
N SER A 76 -46.62 -5.22 -31.38
CA SER A 76 -45.75 -4.06 -31.55
C SER A 76 -44.50 -4.20 -30.69
N GLY A 77 -43.38 -3.65 -31.19
CA GLY A 77 -42.16 -3.53 -30.40
C GLY A 77 -42.34 -2.55 -29.24
N ASN A 78 -41.48 -2.64 -28.22
CA ASN A 78 -41.46 -1.66 -27.14
C ASN A 78 -41.08 -0.28 -27.72
N PRO A 79 -41.95 0.74 -27.66
CA PRO A 79 -41.68 2.06 -28.21
C PRO A 79 -40.45 2.74 -27.57
N ASP A 80 -40.09 2.38 -26.34
CA ASP A 80 -38.88 2.89 -25.68
C ASP A 80 -37.60 2.46 -26.42
N CYS A 81 -37.64 1.38 -27.20
CA CYS A 81 -36.48 0.89 -27.93
C CYS A 81 -36.23 1.68 -29.24
N ASP A 82 -37.22 2.41 -29.74
CA ASP A 82 -37.15 3.13 -31.02
C ASP A 82 -36.46 4.49 -30.91
N VAL A 83 -36.03 4.89 -29.71
CA VAL A 83 -35.23 6.11 -29.51
C VAL A 83 -33.76 5.89 -29.87
N THR A 84 -33.07 6.94 -30.30
CA THR A 84 -31.60 6.89 -30.51
C THR A 84 -30.87 7.01 -29.17
N ASP A 85 -29.78 6.26 -29.02
CA ASP A 85 -28.94 6.32 -27.82
C ASP A 85 -28.18 7.66 -27.76
N LYS A 86 -28.28 8.36 -26.62
CA LYS A 86 -27.63 9.65 -26.43
C LYS A 86 -26.15 9.45 -26.08
N SER A 87 -25.26 9.94 -26.94
CA SER A 87 -23.82 9.97 -26.65
C SER A 87 -23.51 11.03 -25.60
N CYS A 88 -22.74 10.66 -24.58
CA CYS A 88 -22.43 11.51 -23.43
C CYS A 88 -20.95 11.46 -23.08
N ASP A 89 -20.28 12.61 -23.04
CA ASP A 89 -18.83 12.70 -22.77
C ASP A 89 -18.45 12.21 -21.36
N TYR A 90 -19.32 12.44 -20.36
CA TYR A 90 -19.12 12.00 -18.97
C TYR A 90 -19.94 10.77 -18.61
N GLY A 91 -20.40 10.03 -19.63
CA GLY A 91 -21.21 8.84 -19.48
C GLY A 91 -22.68 9.12 -19.18
N CYS A 92 -23.44 8.02 -19.11
CA CYS A 92 -24.88 8.07 -18.99
C CYS A 92 -25.35 8.23 -17.54
N ALA A 93 -26.33 9.11 -17.31
CA ALA A 93 -26.98 9.30 -16.01
C ALA A 93 -28.22 8.42 -15.85
N ALA A 94 -29.00 8.23 -16.92
CA ALA A 94 -30.18 7.38 -16.89
C ALA A 94 -30.39 6.66 -18.24
N THR A 95 -30.84 5.41 -18.16
CA THR A 95 -31.19 4.58 -19.31
C THR A 95 -32.67 4.26 -19.31
N ASN A 96 -33.25 4.05 -20.49
CA ASN A 96 -34.60 3.52 -20.61
C ASN A 96 -34.64 1.99 -20.44
N SER A 97 -35.83 1.39 -20.58
CA SER A 97 -36.05 -0.06 -20.43
C SER A 97 -35.27 -0.90 -21.45
N CYS A 98 -34.82 -0.31 -22.55
CA CYS A 98 -34.05 -0.97 -23.60
C CYS A 98 -32.54 -0.70 -23.48
N GLY A 99 -32.11 -0.08 -22.38
CA GLY A 99 -30.69 0.19 -22.09
C GLY A 99 -30.11 1.41 -22.82
N LYS A 100 -30.92 2.19 -23.55
CA LYS A 100 -30.45 3.38 -24.26
C LYS A 100 -30.38 4.57 -23.31
N CYS A 101 -29.32 5.37 -23.42
CA CYS A 101 -29.09 6.55 -22.62
C CYS A 101 -30.06 7.67 -22.98
N THR A 102 -30.83 8.13 -21.99
CA THR A 102 -31.81 9.21 -22.15
C THR A 102 -31.29 10.54 -21.58
N SER A 103 -30.31 10.49 -20.68
CA SER A 103 -29.70 11.68 -20.08
C SER A 103 -28.22 11.47 -19.74
N CYS A 104 -27.43 12.52 -19.91
CA CYS A 104 -25.99 12.50 -19.65
C CYS A 104 -25.69 12.94 -18.23
N LYS A 105 -24.65 12.37 -17.63
CA LYS A 105 -24.05 12.99 -16.44
C LYS A 105 -23.46 14.34 -16.84
N SER A 106 -23.67 15.35 -16.00
CA SER A 106 -22.96 16.61 -16.11
C SER A 106 -21.70 16.56 -15.27
N CYS A 107 -20.64 17.18 -15.76
CA CYS A 107 -19.47 17.50 -14.98
C CYS A 107 -19.41 19.02 -14.85
N THR A 108 -19.25 19.53 -13.63
CA THR A 108 -19.09 20.97 -13.40
C THR A 108 -17.60 21.25 -13.22
N PRO A 109 -16.95 21.96 -14.17
CA PRO A 109 -15.53 22.26 -14.07
C PRO A 109 -15.20 23.02 -12.80
N SER A 110 -14.09 22.64 -12.16
CA SER A 110 -13.56 23.38 -11.01
C SER A 110 -13.13 24.78 -11.45
N ALA A 111 -13.51 25.80 -10.68
CA ALA A 111 -13.15 27.19 -10.97
C ALA A 111 -11.64 27.43 -10.80
N ASN A 112 -11.13 28.47 -11.45
CA ASN A 112 -9.75 28.91 -11.26
C ASN A 112 -9.46 29.27 -9.79
N GLU A 113 -8.29 28.88 -9.31
CA GLU A 113 -7.81 29.34 -8.01
C GLU A 113 -7.40 30.80 -8.11
N THR A 114 -7.65 31.55 -7.03
CA THR A 114 -7.35 32.99 -6.95
C THR A 114 -6.50 33.27 -5.73
N GLY A 115 -5.78 34.40 -5.72
CA GLY A 115 -4.91 34.77 -4.60
C GLY A 115 -3.58 34.00 -4.55
N CYS A 116 -3.10 33.50 -5.69
CA CYS A 116 -1.87 32.71 -5.75
C CYS A 116 -0.61 33.57 -5.53
N THR A 117 0.04 33.43 -4.38
CA THR A 117 1.26 34.16 -4.02
C THR A 117 2.46 33.81 -4.91
N TYR A 118 2.54 32.58 -5.42
CA TYR A 118 3.70 32.06 -6.14
C TYR A 118 3.43 31.82 -7.64
N GLY A 119 2.45 32.55 -8.18
CA GLY A 119 1.99 32.41 -9.55
C GLY A 119 1.06 31.21 -9.75
N THR A 120 0.71 30.97 -11.01
CA THR A 120 -0.29 29.98 -11.42
C THR A 120 0.28 28.95 -12.38
N GLU A 121 -0.35 27.79 -12.44
CA GLU A 121 -0.09 26.73 -13.42
C GLU A 121 -1.38 26.14 -13.98
N SER A 122 -1.29 25.46 -15.12
CA SER A 122 -2.40 24.72 -15.70
C SER A 122 -2.53 23.36 -15.02
N CYS A 123 -3.72 23.06 -14.52
CA CYS A 123 -4.07 21.81 -13.86
C CYS A 123 -5.43 21.31 -14.37
N SER A 124 -5.82 20.09 -14.03
CA SER A 124 -7.14 19.54 -14.40
C SER A 124 -8.29 20.31 -13.75
N ASP A 125 -9.37 20.53 -14.51
CA ASP A 125 -10.63 21.07 -13.99
C ASP A 125 -11.57 19.99 -13.43
N GLY A 126 -11.19 18.71 -13.50
CA GLY A 126 -12.00 17.57 -13.08
C GLY A 126 -12.97 17.05 -14.14
N CYS A 127 -13.07 17.72 -15.29
CA CYS A 127 -13.99 17.44 -16.38
C CYS A 127 -13.25 17.24 -17.72
N GLY A 128 -11.97 16.85 -17.71
CA GLY A 128 -11.17 16.64 -18.91
C GLY A 128 -10.68 17.94 -19.57
N GLY A 129 -11.00 19.11 -18.99
CA GLY A 129 -10.43 20.39 -19.36
C GLY A 129 -9.29 20.79 -18.41
N THR A 130 -8.88 22.06 -18.54
CA THR A 130 -7.83 22.63 -17.69
C THR A 130 -8.30 23.93 -17.05
N ARG A 131 -7.79 24.19 -15.84
CA ARG A 131 -7.99 25.43 -15.08
C ARG A 131 -6.66 25.96 -14.56
N LEU A 132 -6.67 27.19 -14.05
CA LEU A 132 -5.55 27.78 -13.32
C LEU A 132 -5.56 27.31 -11.86
N CYS A 133 -4.49 26.64 -11.45
CA CYS A 133 -4.18 26.33 -10.05
C CYS A 133 -3.08 27.25 -9.53
N CYS A 134 -3.07 27.49 -8.23
CA CYS A 134 -1.93 28.10 -7.56
C CYS A 134 -0.75 27.15 -7.57
N LYS A 135 0.42 27.64 -8.02
CA LYS A 135 1.65 26.86 -7.91
C LYS A 135 1.98 26.63 -6.45
N GLY A 136 2.25 25.38 -6.09
CA GLY A 136 2.90 25.07 -4.83
C GLY A 136 4.30 25.71 -4.82
N HIS A 137 4.63 26.44 -3.76
CA HIS A 137 6.03 26.83 -3.57
C HIS A 137 6.83 25.67 -3.00
N THR A 138 7.98 25.40 -3.61
CA THR A 138 8.97 24.50 -3.04
C THR A 138 9.78 25.30 -2.02
N HIS A 139 9.75 24.85 -0.77
CA HIS A 139 10.55 25.47 0.25
C HIS A 139 12.01 25.03 0.12
N SER A 140 12.91 25.98 -0.16
CA SER A 140 14.34 25.79 0.04
C SER A 140 14.71 26.28 1.43
N TYR A 141 15.05 25.35 2.32
CA TYR A 141 15.34 25.61 3.73
C TYR A 141 16.85 25.61 4.01
N SER A 142 17.37 26.73 4.49
CA SER A 142 18.80 26.90 4.77
C SER A 142 19.06 27.22 6.24
N CYS A 143 20.25 26.84 6.73
CA CYS A 143 20.69 27.22 8.07
C CYS A 143 21.21 28.65 8.08
N PRO A 144 20.90 29.45 9.12
CA PRO A 144 21.48 30.78 9.28
C PRO A 144 23.00 30.68 9.48
N SER A 145 23.72 31.78 9.20
CA SER A 145 25.17 31.85 9.37
C SER A 145 25.60 31.48 10.79
N GLY A 146 26.62 30.63 10.91
CA GLY A 146 27.10 30.10 12.20
C GLY A 146 26.39 28.82 12.68
N TYR A 147 25.39 28.33 11.94
CA TYR A 147 24.75 27.04 12.14
C TYR A 147 24.96 26.12 10.94
N GLN A 148 25.12 24.83 11.20
CA GLN A 148 25.25 23.79 10.19
C GLN A 148 24.06 22.83 10.23
N SER A 149 23.78 22.14 9.13
CA SER A 149 22.67 21.18 9.05
C SER A 149 22.96 19.85 9.72
N SER A 150 24.24 19.50 9.82
CA SER A 150 24.69 18.24 10.42
C SER A 150 24.90 18.42 11.92
N SER A 151 24.65 17.37 12.68
CA SER A 151 24.97 17.33 14.11
C SER A 151 26.47 17.54 14.34
N CYS A 152 26.82 18.01 15.54
CA CYS A 152 28.22 18.21 15.92
C CYS A 152 29.01 16.89 15.85
N SER A 153 30.24 16.96 15.36
CA SER A 153 31.15 15.81 15.36
C SER A 153 31.57 15.41 16.78
N SER A 154 32.15 14.22 16.94
CA SER A 154 32.58 13.69 18.23
C SER A 154 33.60 14.58 18.97
N SER A 155 34.34 15.41 18.23
CA SER A 155 35.34 16.36 18.76
C SER A 155 34.76 17.75 19.08
N GLN A 156 33.45 17.93 18.94
CA GLN A 156 32.75 19.18 19.15
C GLN A 156 31.66 19.02 20.21
N VAL A 157 31.22 20.14 20.77
CA VAL A 157 30.03 20.22 21.62
C VAL A 157 28.99 21.12 20.98
N GLN A 158 27.72 20.74 21.14
CA GLN A 158 26.59 21.53 20.68
C GLN A 158 26.36 22.69 21.64
N THR A 159 26.36 23.90 21.09
CA THR A 159 26.14 25.14 21.86
C THR A 159 24.73 25.69 21.67
N GLY A 160 24.01 25.24 20.63
CA GLY A 160 22.63 25.64 20.40
C GLY A 160 22.02 24.97 19.18
N THR A 161 20.70 25.12 19.04
CA THR A 161 19.93 24.71 17.87
C THR A 161 19.05 25.85 17.38
N THR A 162 18.73 25.79 16.10
CA THR A 162 17.73 26.65 15.47
C THR A 162 17.07 25.91 14.32
N SER A 163 15.99 26.45 13.76
CA SER A 163 15.35 25.87 12.58
C SER A 163 16.02 26.35 11.30
N LYS A 164 15.98 25.52 10.25
CA LYS A 164 16.23 26.05 8.91
C LYS A 164 15.09 26.98 8.54
N VAL A 165 15.41 28.05 7.84
CA VAL A 165 14.44 29.07 7.45
C VAL A 165 14.39 29.15 5.93
N CYS A 166 13.18 29.21 5.39
CA CYS A 166 12.94 29.51 3.98
C CYS A 166 12.88 31.03 3.80
N SER A 167 13.19 31.54 2.61
CA SER A 167 13.10 32.98 2.31
C SER A 167 11.72 33.59 2.57
N CYS A 168 10.66 32.77 2.61
CA CYS A 168 9.30 33.18 2.97
C CYS A 168 9.02 33.22 4.49
N GLY A 169 10.01 32.93 5.34
CA GLY A 169 9.88 32.93 6.80
C GLY A 169 9.37 31.61 7.40
N ALA A 170 8.96 30.64 6.57
CA ALA A 170 8.63 29.30 7.04
C ALA A 170 9.87 28.60 7.63
N ALA A 171 9.70 27.89 8.74
CA ALA A 171 10.76 27.18 9.45
C ALA A 171 10.52 25.66 9.42
N SER A 172 11.55 24.87 9.08
CA SER A 172 11.45 23.41 9.05
C SER A 172 12.82 22.74 9.15
N GLY A 173 12.92 21.66 9.93
CA GLY A 173 14.18 20.96 10.19
C GLY A 173 15.11 21.74 11.13
N THR A 174 16.18 21.08 11.56
CA THR A 174 17.07 21.57 12.62
C THR A 174 18.45 21.91 12.07
N CYS A 175 19.05 22.95 12.62
CA CYS A 175 20.44 23.33 12.45
C CYS A 175 21.12 23.39 13.82
N TYR A 176 22.42 23.13 13.83
CA TYR A 176 23.24 22.99 15.02
C TYR A 176 24.36 24.02 15.01
N SER A 177 24.58 24.68 16.14
CA SER A 177 25.80 25.45 16.38
C SER A 177 26.75 24.59 17.21
N CYS A 178 27.99 24.50 16.76
CA CYS A 178 28.99 23.63 17.35
C CYS A 178 30.27 24.40 17.61
N ARG A 179 30.94 24.12 18.72
CA ARG A 179 32.29 24.59 19.01
C ARG A 179 33.21 23.41 19.27
N ALA A 180 34.51 23.60 19.08
CA ALA A 180 35.51 22.61 19.49
C ALA A 180 35.42 22.36 21.00
N LYS A 181 35.60 21.09 21.41
CA LYS A 181 35.75 20.74 22.81
C LYS A 181 36.95 21.47 23.42
N THR A 182 36.79 21.86 24.67
CA THR A 182 37.87 22.40 25.51
C THR A 182 38.19 21.41 26.62
N CYS A 183 39.31 21.60 27.33
CA CYS A 183 39.67 20.76 28.48
C CYS A 183 38.62 20.77 29.60
N SER A 184 37.77 21.80 29.66
CA SER A 184 36.64 21.84 30.58
C SER A 184 35.49 20.93 30.14
N ASP A 185 35.30 20.73 28.83
CA ASP A 185 34.27 19.85 28.28
C ASP A 185 34.72 18.38 28.28
N ASP A 186 36.02 18.14 28.07
CA ASP A 186 36.64 16.82 28.07
C ASP A 186 38.05 16.90 28.71
N PRO A 187 38.16 16.69 30.04
CA PRO A 187 39.43 16.76 30.75
C PRO A 187 40.46 15.72 30.29
N CYS A 188 39.99 14.66 29.64
CA CYS A 188 40.79 13.53 29.18
C CYS A 188 41.24 13.66 27.72
N MET A 189 40.93 14.79 27.08
CA MET A 189 41.42 15.13 25.76
C MET A 189 42.96 15.28 25.78
N ASN A 190 43.63 14.77 24.75
CA ASN A 190 45.08 14.83 24.64
C ASN A 190 45.58 16.29 24.73
N GLY A 191 46.57 16.54 25.59
CA GLY A 191 47.10 17.88 25.88
C GLY A 191 46.34 18.66 26.96
N CYS A 192 45.22 18.15 27.48
CA CYS A 192 44.50 18.74 28.62
C CYS A 192 44.92 18.14 29.96
N TYR A 193 45.22 16.85 29.98
CA TYR A 193 45.73 16.16 31.16
C TYR A 193 47.25 16.06 31.09
N THR A 194 47.91 16.23 32.22
CA THR A 194 49.33 15.96 32.37
C THR A 194 49.52 14.45 32.51
N ASN A 195 50.21 13.84 31.56
CA ASN A 195 50.69 12.46 31.69
C ASN A 195 52.20 12.52 31.87
N ILE A 196 52.66 12.30 33.09
CA ILE A 196 54.07 12.29 33.39
C ILE A 196 54.65 10.97 32.89
N GLY A 197 55.67 11.05 32.02
CA GLY A 197 56.42 9.87 31.58
C GLY A 197 57.28 9.34 32.72
N CYS A 198 56.88 8.24 33.34
CA CYS A 198 57.59 7.66 34.49
C CYS A 198 58.48 6.49 34.08
N THR A 199 59.77 6.54 34.41
CA THR A 199 60.73 5.46 34.14
C THR A 199 60.42 4.17 34.91
N TYR A 200 59.87 4.29 36.12
CA TYR A 200 59.64 3.17 37.05
C TYR A 200 58.15 2.86 37.27
N GLY A 201 57.28 3.35 36.41
CA GLY A 201 55.82 3.17 36.52
C GLY A 201 55.11 4.26 37.33
N CYS A 202 53.78 4.15 37.38
CA CYS A 202 52.90 5.18 37.91
C CYS A 202 52.36 4.86 39.31
N LYS A 203 52.48 5.80 40.25
CA LYS A 203 51.96 5.68 41.63
C LYS A 203 50.48 6.00 41.72
N THR A 204 50.06 7.11 41.13
CA THR A 204 48.64 7.52 41.09
C THR A 204 48.26 7.97 39.70
N THR A 205 47.09 7.51 39.25
CA THR A 205 46.51 7.93 37.97
C THR A 205 45.49 9.03 38.18
N ASN A 206 45.50 10.02 37.29
CA ASN A 206 44.41 10.98 37.21
C ASN A 206 43.12 10.31 36.72
N SER A 207 41.99 11.03 36.76
CA SER A 207 40.68 10.52 36.32
C SER A 207 40.61 10.10 34.85
N CYS A 208 41.63 10.41 34.06
CA CYS A 208 41.78 10.07 32.64
C CYS A 208 42.73 8.90 32.39
N GLY A 209 43.24 8.26 33.45
CA GLY A 209 44.18 7.14 33.38
C GLY A 209 45.62 7.54 33.05
N GLY A 210 45.91 8.84 32.92
CA GLY A 210 47.28 9.35 32.79
C GLY A 210 48.00 9.35 34.12
N CYS A 211 49.33 9.24 34.10
CA CYS A 211 50.10 9.22 35.33
C CYS A 211 50.26 10.62 35.93
N GLU A 212 49.85 10.78 37.19
CA GLU A 212 49.93 12.04 37.92
C GLU A 212 51.16 12.11 38.83
N VAL A 213 51.55 10.99 39.43
CA VAL A 213 52.73 10.88 40.29
C VAL A 213 53.54 9.65 39.91
N CYS A 214 54.82 9.82 39.62
CA CYS A 214 55.74 8.72 39.38
C CYS A 214 56.23 8.10 40.69
N TYR A 215 56.57 6.81 40.66
CA TYR A 215 57.41 6.25 41.71
C TYR A 215 58.79 6.93 41.68
N THR A 216 59.19 7.51 42.81
CA THR A 216 60.56 8.00 43.03
C THR A 216 61.40 6.90 43.65
N TYR A 217 62.65 6.76 43.20
CA TYR A 217 63.59 5.68 43.55
C TYR A 217 63.77 5.48 45.07
N GLU A 218 63.48 6.52 45.87
CA GLU A 218 63.84 6.59 47.29
C GLU A 218 62.69 6.37 48.28
N GLU A 219 61.41 6.28 47.88
CA GLU A 219 60.31 6.26 48.88
C GLU A 219 59.27 5.12 48.82
N ASP A 220 59.06 4.42 47.69
CA ASP A 220 57.81 3.64 47.54
C ASP A 220 57.96 2.18 47.09
N THR A 221 59.17 1.66 46.92
CA THR A 221 59.39 0.28 46.46
C THR A 221 59.14 -0.79 47.53
N CYS A 222 58.70 -0.43 48.75
CA CYS A 222 58.38 -1.39 49.82
C CYS A 222 56.99 -1.21 50.49
N ILE A 223 56.11 -0.32 50.01
CA ILE A 223 54.86 0.00 50.74
C ILE A 223 53.61 -0.66 50.10
N GLY A 224 53.68 -1.09 48.83
CA GLY A 224 52.53 -1.71 48.12
C GLY A 224 52.22 -3.17 48.46
N LEU A 225 53.07 -3.85 49.23
CA LEU A 225 52.81 -5.21 49.73
C LEU A 225 52.67 -5.17 51.24
N THR A 226 51.56 -4.60 51.72
CA THR A 226 51.14 -4.75 53.11
C THR A 226 50.91 -6.24 53.39
N GLY A 227 51.93 -6.94 53.88
CA GLY A 227 51.79 -8.31 54.36
C GLY A 227 53.01 -9.24 54.39
N SER A 228 54.25 -8.84 54.07
CA SER A 228 55.40 -9.77 54.18
C SER A 228 56.66 -9.11 54.76
N PRO A 229 57.32 -9.71 55.77
CA PRO A 229 58.50 -9.14 56.44
C PRO A 229 59.82 -9.22 55.63
N ASP A 230 59.79 -9.67 54.38
CA ASP A 230 60.99 -10.10 53.63
C ASP A 230 61.31 -9.23 52.39
N CYS A 231 61.39 -7.90 52.52
CA CYS A 231 61.80 -7.02 51.41
C CYS A 231 63.08 -6.24 51.75
N GLU A 232 64.25 -6.74 51.32
CA GLU A 232 65.53 -6.01 51.33
C GLU A 232 66.15 -5.99 49.93
N GLN A 233 66.75 -4.86 49.54
CA GLN A 233 67.41 -4.68 48.23
C GLN A 233 68.91 -5.01 48.34
N ILE A 234 69.43 -5.78 47.38
CA ILE A 234 70.86 -6.13 47.30
C ILE A 234 71.38 -5.72 45.92
N ASN A 235 72.33 -4.77 45.86
CA ASN A 235 72.96 -4.29 44.62
C ASN A 235 71.98 -3.92 43.48
N GLY A 236 70.87 -3.25 43.80
CA GLY A 236 69.95 -2.67 42.80
C GLY A 236 68.92 -3.62 42.18
N TYR A 237 68.90 -4.90 42.56
CA TYR A 237 67.86 -5.87 42.16
C TYR A 237 66.86 -6.09 43.30
N LEU A 238 65.57 -6.13 42.97
CA LEU A 238 64.47 -6.34 43.92
C LEU A 238 64.25 -7.82 44.17
N CYS A 239 64.26 -8.22 45.43
CA CYS A 239 64.08 -9.61 45.83
C CYS A 239 62.68 -9.86 46.37
N THR A 240 61.97 -10.81 45.75
CA THR A 240 60.59 -11.18 46.10
C THR A 240 60.53 -12.47 46.94
N GLY A 241 61.62 -12.83 47.64
CA GLY A 241 61.74 -14.05 48.45
C GLY A 241 62.71 -13.85 49.62
N THR A 242 62.87 -14.88 50.48
CA THR A 242 63.63 -14.78 51.74
C THR A 242 65.12 -14.43 51.50
N VAL A 243 65.61 -13.43 52.23
CA VAL A 243 66.98 -12.93 52.15
C VAL A 243 67.87 -13.67 53.14
N MET A 244 68.98 -14.25 52.66
CA MET A 244 69.89 -15.09 53.46
C MET A 244 71.35 -14.66 53.27
N THR A 245 72.19 -14.93 54.26
CA THR A 245 73.65 -14.68 54.17
C THR A 245 74.38 -15.99 53.89
N CYS A 246 75.03 -16.10 52.73
CA CYS A 246 75.69 -17.33 52.28
C CYS A 246 77.13 -17.02 51.90
N GLY A 247 78.10 -17.67 52.56
CA GLY A 247 79.54 -17.42 52.34
C GLY A 247 79.98 -15.97 52.63
N GLY A 248 79.25 -15.24 53.48
CA GLY A 248 79.53 -13.85 53.84
C GLY A 248 78.95 -12.79 52.89
N LYS A 249 78.23 -13.19 51.83
CA LYS A 249 77.47 -12.28 50.96
C LYS A 249 75.96 -12.49 51.15
N LYS A 250 75.16 -11.41 51.08
CA LYS A 250 73.69 -11.51 51.10
C LYS A 250 73.20 -11.95 49.70
N CYS A 251 72.29 -12.91 49.62
CA CYS A 251 71.66 -13.36 48.38
C CYS A 251 70.14 -13.62 48.58
N CYS A 252 69.40 -13.66 47.47
CA CYS A 252 67.93 -13.73 47.47
C CYS A 252 67.40 -15.06 46.97
N CYS A 253 66.75 -15.82 47.86
CA CYS A 253 66.41 -17.23 47.65
C CYS A 253 64.89 -17.46 47.66
N PRO A 254 64.23 -17.67 46.51
CA PRO A 254 62.77 -17.87 46.44
C PRO A 254 62.27 -19.13 47.17
N THR A 255 63.13 -20.14 47.32
CA THR A 255 62.81 -21.45 47.93
C THR A 255 63.47 -21.67 49.29
N GLY A 256 64.19 -20.67 49.82
CA GLY A 256 64.76 -20.70 51.17
C GLY A 256 66.00 -21.60 51.38
N GLN A 257 66.70 -22.05 50.33
CA GLN A 257 67.87 -22.93 50.46
C GLN A 257 69.14 -22.36 49.80
N CYS A 258 70.28 -22.48 50.49
CA CYS A 258 71.62 -22.07 50.04
C CYS A 258 72.59 -23.26 50.11
N TYR A 259 73.41 -23.53 49.08
CA TYR A 259 74.50 -24.52 49.20
C TYR A 259 75.83 -24.10 48.55
N ASP A 260 76.89 -24.69 49.09
CA ASP A 260 78.31 -24.38 48.87
C ASP A 260 79.03 -25.40 47.93
N ASN A 261 80.37 -25.35 47.96
CA ASN A 261 81.31 -25.96 47.01
C ASN A 261 81.37 -27.50 46.91
N ARG A 262 80.32 -28.24 47.26
CA ARG A 262 80.19 -29.67 46.86
C ARG A 262 78.84 -30.10 46.30
N GLY A 263 77.87 -29.21 46.10
CA GLY A 263 76.61 -29.63 45.49
C GLY A 263 75.43 -28.68 45.66
N TYR A 264 75.59 -27.48 45.10
CA TYR A 264 74.61 -26.53 44.56
C TYR A 264 73.17 -26.44 45.09
N ASN A 265 72.87 -25.25 45.62
CA ASN A 265 71.82 -24.39 45.09
C ASN A 265 72.27 -22.94 45.33
N MET A 266 72.44 -22.19 44.26
CA MET A 266 72.83 -20.79 44.30
C MET A 266 71.65 -19.99 43.78
N CYS A 267 70.90 -19.44 44.72
CA CYS A 267 70.00 -18.33 44.53
C CYS A 267 70.65 -17.28 43.62
N ASP A 268 69.89 -16.62 42.74
CA ASP A 268 70.40 -15.65 41.74
C ASP A 268 71.20 -14.51 42.41
N CYS A 269 72.46 -14.76 42.72
CA CYS A 269 73.41 -13.75 43.17
C CYS A 269 73.94 -13.10 41.90
N ALA A 270 73.63 -11.82 41.67
CA ALA A 270 74.24 -11.04 40.59
C ALA A 270 75.77 -11.16 40.71
N LEU A 271 76.38 -11.80 39.71
CA LEU A 271 77.83 -11.89 39.57
C LEU A 271 78.41 -10.48 39.49
N ASP A 272 79.49 -10.26 40.26
CA ASP A 272 80.31 -9.06 40.23
C ASP A 272 80.62 -8.62 38.80
N GLY A 273 80.48 -7.31 38.53
CA GLY A 273 80.79 -6.71 37.25
C GLY A 273 82.21 -7.05 36.79
N GLY A 274 82.29 -7.74 35.66
CA GLY A 274 83.50 -7.92 34.87
C GLY A 274 83.15 -7.71 33.40
N MET A 275 83.79 -6.73 32.76
CA MET A 275 83.65 -6.44 31.33
C MET A 275 83.88 -7.69 30.47
N MET A 276 82.89 -8.05 29.64
CA MET A 276 82.98 -8.33 28.18
C MET A 276 81.58 -8.22 27.57
#